data_AF-A0A453S6B0-F1
#
_entry.id   AF-A0A453S6B0-F1
#
_cell.length_a   1.000
_cell.length_b   1.000
_cell.length_c   1.000
_cell.angle_alpha   90.00
_cell.angle_beta   90.00
_cell.angle_gamma   90.00
#
_symmetry.space_group_name_H-M   'P 1'
#
loop_
_entity.id
_entity.type
_entity.pdbx_description
1 polymer ?
#
loop_
_entity_poly.entity_id
_entity_poly.type
_entity_poly.pdbx_seq_one_letter_code
_entity_poly.pdbx_strand_id
1 'polypeptide(L)' 'RYHNEVVSAVIGELEDRSFTCEQLEIVEIICSKGNELLLLGLNQFLLEESGIRPDQMRVSHQN' A
#
# COMPACT_ATOMS: atom_id res chain seq x y z
N ARG A 1 19.12 20.11 10.06
CA ARG A 1 18.01 19.78 10.98
C ARG A 1 17.32 18.58 10.37
N TYR A 2 17.63 17.38 10.86
CA TYR A 2 16.98 16.15 10.39
C TYR A 2 15.57 16.15 10.99
N HIS A 3 14.54 16.32 10.14
CA HIS A 3 13.17 16.10 10.58
C HIS A 3 13.02 14.61 10.83
N ASN A 4 12.86 14.26 12.10
CA ASN A 4 12.47 12.94 12.54
C ASN A 4 10.96 12.85 12.33
N GLU A 5 10.53 12.71 11.07
CA GLU A 5 9.13 12.44 10.77
C GLU A 5 8.81 11.06 11.32
N VAL A 6 8.01 11.03 12.39
CA VAL A 6 7.52 9.79 12.97
C VAL A 6 6.61 9.16 11.92
N VAL A 7 7.14 8.19 11.17
CA VAL A 7 6.37 7.40 10.22
C VAL A 7 5.35 6.61 11.01
N SER A 8 4.10 7.07 11.00
CA SER A 8 2.98 6.35 11.61
C SER A 8 2.56 5.23 10.66
N ALA A 9 3.17 4.06 10.83
CA ALA A 9 2.82 2.86 10.07
C ALA A 9 1.70 2.09 10.76
N VAL A 10 0.65 1.75 10.02
CA VAL A 10 -0.38 0.78 10.43
C VAL A 10 -0.03 -0.55 9.78
N ILE A 11 0.24 -1.57 10.60
CA ILE A 11 0.50 -2.94 10.15
C ILE A 11 -0.66 -3.79 10.66
N GLY A 12 -1.42 -4.42 9.77
CA GLY A 12 -2.55 -5.27 10.13
C GLY A 12 -2.96 -6.18 8.97
N GLU A 13 -3.63 -7.28 9.32
CA GLU A 13 -4.30 -8.13 8.34
C GLU A 13 -5.64 -7.47 7.98
N LEU A 14 -5.91 -7.33 6.68
CA LEU A 14 -7.19 -6.82 6.20
C LEU A 14 -8.23 -7.95 6.30
N GLU A 15 -8.92 -8.03 7.45
CA GLU A 15 -10.03 -8.96 7.63
C GLU A 15 -11.29 -8.53 6.85
N ASP A 16 -11.53 -7.22 6.79
CA ASP A 16 -12.59 -6.61 5.98
C ASP A 16 -12.05 -6.09 4.64
N ARG A 17 -12.79 -6.31 3.55
CA ARG A 17 -12.42 -5.89 2.18
C ARG A 17 -12.48 -4.37 1.96
N SER A 18 -12.63 -3.58 3.00
CA SER A 18 -12.78 -2.14 2.91
C SER A 18 -12.08 -1.44 4.06
N PHE A 19 -11.12 -0.60 3.73
CA PHE A 19 -10.51 0.38 4.61
C PHE A 19 -10.49 1.72 3.86
N THR A 20 -10.70 2.82 4.57
CA THR A 20 -10.65 4.17 3.97
C THR A 20 -9.32 4.84 4.31
N CYS A 21 -8.60 5.26 3.28
CA CYS A 21 -7.30 5.89 3.38
C CYS A 21 -7.38 7.39 3.08
N GLU A 22 -8.19 8.12 3.84
CA GLU A 22 -8.42 9.55 3.56
C GLU A 22 -7.17 10.43 3.81
N GLN A 23 -6.13 9.89 4.47
CA GLN A 23 -4.93 10.64 4.87
C GLN A 23 -3.62 9.89 4.59
N LEU A 24 -3.63 8.83 3.77
CA LEU A 24 -2.37 8.16 3.40
C LEU A 24 -1.63 8.98 2.34
N GLU A 25 -0.42 9.42 2.67
CA GLU A 25 0.46 10.07 1.70
C GLU A 25 1.14 9.05 0.78
N ILE A 26 1.56 7.91 1.34
CA ILE A 26 2.28 6.85 0.63
C ILE A 26 1.74 5.48 1.04
N VAL A 27 1.52 4.61 0.07
CA VAL A 27 1.20 3.19 0.23
C VAL A 27 2.39 2.37 -0.25
N GLU A 28 3.08 1.70 0.68
CA GLU A 28 4.15 0.77 0.36
C GLU A 28 3.63 -0.68 0.36
N ILE A 29 3.82 -1.36 -0.77
CA ILE A 29 3.40 -2.74 -0.99
C ILE A 29 4.65 -3.60 -1.07
N ILE A 30 4.84 -4.48 -0.10
CA ILE A 30 5.96 -5.42 -0.06
C ILE A 30 5.44 -6.80 -0.48
N CYS A 31 5.88 -7.28 -1.63
CA CYS A 31 5.40 -8.54 -2.19
C CYS A 31 6.52 -9.60 -2.21
N SER A 32 6.24 -10.79 -1.70
CA SER A 32 7.15 -11.94 -1.80
C SER A 32 7.22 -12.47 -3.24
N LYS A 33 8.37 -13.00 -3.66
CA LYS A 33 8.52 -13.65 -4.97
C LYS A 33 7.47 -14.75 -5.19
N GLY A 34 6.85 -14.76 -6.37
CA GLY A 34 5.82 -15.73 -6.77
C GLY A 34 4.37 -15.25 -6.65
N ASN A 35 4.14 -14.07 -6.07
CA ASN A 35 2.80 -13.51 -5.83
C ASN A 35 2.41 -12.40 -6.83
N GLU A 36 2.88 -12.48 -8.07
CA GLU A 36 2.66 -11.45 -9.11
C GLU A 36 1.18 -11.23 -9.44
N LEU A 37 0.37 -12.30 -9.39
CA LEU A 37 -1.08 -12.22 -9.62
C LEU A 37 -1.82 -11.48 -8.51
N LEU A 38 -1.36 -11.63 -7.26
CA LEU A 38 -1.93 -10.88 -6.13
C LEU A 38 -1.59 -9.39 -6.24
N LEU A 39 -0.39 -9.07 -6.74
CA LEU A 39 0.02 -7.69 -7.00
C LEU A 39 -0.88 -7.00 -8.03
N LEU A 40 -1.25 -7.71 -9.09
CA LEU A 40 -2.19 -7.21 -10.12
C LEU A 40 -3.56 -6.89 -9.53
N GLY A 41 -4.13 -7.82 -8.74
CA GLY A 41 -5.42 -7.60 -8.08
C GLY A 41 -5.39 -6.47 -7.05
N LEU A 42 -4.31 -6.38 -6.26
CA LEU A 42 -4.10 -5.30 -5.29
C LEU A 42 -3.93 -3.94 -5.97
N ASN A 43 -3.16 -3.86 -7.05
CA ASN A 43 -3.03 -2.62 -7.82
C ASN A 43 -4.38 -2.16 -8.37
N GLN A 44 -5.17 -3.10 -8.90
CA GLN A 44 -6.49 -2.80 -9.44
C GLN A 44 -7.42 -2.23 -8.38
N PHE A 45 -7.48 -2.90 -7.22
CA PHE A 45 -8.26 -2.43 -6.07
C PHE A 45 -7.80 -1.05 -5.58
N LEU A 46 -6.48 -0.84 -5.46
CA LEU A 46 -5.96 0.42 -4.95
C LEU A 46 -6.27 1.60 -5.88
N LEU A 47 -6.13 1.39 -7.19
CA LEU A 47 -6.37 2.43 -8.21
C LEU A 47 -7.85 2.74 -8.42
N GLU A 48 -8.71 1.72 -8.49
CA GLU A 48 -10.12 1.91 -8.88
C GLU A 48 -11.08 2.03 -7.71
N GLU A 49 -10.85 1.30 -6.62
CA GLU A 49 -11.83 1.17 -5.53
C GLU A 49 -11.46 2.04 -4.31
N SER A 50 -10.17 2.31 -4.09
CA SER A 50 -9.70 2.99 -2.88
C SER A 50 -9.29 4.46 -3.06
N GLY A 51 -9.27 4.97 -4.30
CA GLY A 51 -8.92 6.36 -4.62
C GLY A 51 -7.44 6.70 -4.43
N ILE A 52 -6.57 5.69 -4.25
CA ILE A 52 -5.13 5.86 -4.16
C ILE A 52 -4.58 6.17 -5.55
N ARG A 53 -3.84 7.28 -5.67
CA ARG A 53 -3.24 7.65 -6.95
C ARG A 53 -1.94 6.89 -7.20
N PRO A 54 -1.55 6.68 -8.48
CA PRO A 54 -0.29 6.01 -8.82
C PRO A 54 0.95 6.65 -8.18
N ASP A 55 0.99 7.97 -8.02
CA ASP A 55 2.11 8.70 -7.39
C ASP A 55 2.29 8.40 -5.90
N GLN A 56 1.25 7.88 -5.25
CA GLN A 56 1.24 7.49 -3.85
C GLN A 56 1.65 6.03 -3.63
N MET A 57 1.76 5.22 -4.70
CA MET A 57 2.05 3.79 -4.60
C MET A 57 3.52 3.48 -4.81
N ARG A 58 4.09 2.63 -3.95
CA ARG A 58 5.45 2.10 -4.09
C ARG A 58 5.42 0.60 -3.91
N VAL A 59 5.91 -0.14 -4.91
CA VAL A 59 5.98 -1.60 -4.86
C VAL A 59 7.43 -2.04 -4.71
N SER A 60 7.69 -2.83 -3.66
CA SER A 60 8.99 -3.43 -3.37
C SER A 60 8.85 -4.95 -3.37
N HIS A 61 9.87 -5.66 -3.88
CA HIS A 61 9.90 -7.13 -3.85
C HIS A 61 10.79 -7.61 -2.71
N GLN A 62 10.24 -8.43 -1.83
CA GLN A 62 11.03 -9.09 -0.78
C GLN A 62 11.75 -10.30 -1.39
N ASN A 63 13.06 -10.40 -1.12
CA ASN A 63 13.94 -11.41 -1.69
C ASN A 63 13.67 -12.81 -1.16
#